data_AF-A0A813KK98-F1
#
_entry.id   AF-A0A813KK98-F1
#
_cell.length_a   1.000
_cell.length_b   1.000
_cell.length_c   1.000
_cell.angle_alpha   90.00
_cell.angle_beta   90.00
_cell.angle_gamma   90.00
#
_symmetry.space_group_name_H-M   'P 1'
#
loop_
_entity.id
_entity.type
_entity.pdbx_description
1 polymer ?
#
loop_
_entity_poly.entity_id
_entity_poly.type
_entity_poly.pdbx_seq_one_letter_code
_entity_poly.pdbx_strand_id
1 'polypeptide(L)'
;MGEPSRPRWLPTEGPGNMNVLPNEWGMTLSQWAAFTMACRMCEDKWKELENDTTGKEPGKLHVNLYQITKAFVKPWTRNLGNSVALLMNNAKPLKTELMVSHCWGEDIIEAMVAVLSKTSISGMSFKTVLWFCAYAQYQPGDGEGDCGPGVAPQLALDPFCAVIGSNPRFGMMVVHTSTAELYGRLWCVYEVNASEDSKVMCFGAMSMSYFQEYMTRQLRNKESSEEICKCMSEEAKCWSKDDEIMIKAKIEKSIGYEALNMKILDFRVGACEAQANALRPLVDFCEEQFTRMWPGVETMSDKEKEEAMNSFILDMLLAGGIVPTVRAAGHFVGFHLLVTVAGDHADAAFLAHIMRMLRGESQVSHQGKCMITGMCCNDEEGNDMGVLPGFDPKKRKPDSFLERLMEDDELLSSCLKDLSYFQHPLGWLELGAGMNVAAAIASNIGLTQESKNDNLEEVKDLFKRFDADGDGAISADELAKVLQATCGGGLSQHDCDFMLNAADKNQDGKINVGEFIDWLAGSNVSK
;
A
#
# COMPACT_ATOMS: atom_id res chain seq x y z
N MET A 1 -4.16 3.24 30.71
CA MET A 1 -4.84 4.55 30.59
C MET A 1 -6.32 4.33 30.27
N GLY A 2 -7.17 5.38 30.31
CA GLY A 2 -8.61 5.28 29.99
C GLY A 2 -8.89 5.00 28.50
N GLU A 3 -10.15 4.80 28.14
CA GLU A 3 -10.56 4.63 26.73
C GLU A 3 -10.28 5.91 25.92
N PRO A 4 -9.70 5.81 24.70
CA PRO A 4 -9.47 6.97 23.84
C PRO A 4 -10.77 7.66 23.42
N SER A 5 -10.76 9.00 23.43
CA SER A 5 -11.88 9.80 22.96
C SER A 5 -12.27 9.48 21.52
N ARG A 6 -13.56 9.23 21.28
CA ARG A 6 -14.11 9.03 19.94
C ARG A 6 -13.99 10.32 19.10
N PRO A 7 -13.48 10.27 17.86
CA PRO A 7 -13.41 11.44 17.00
C PRO A 7 -14.80 11.98 16.67
N ARG A 8 -14.97 13.31 16.68
CA ARG A 8 -16.27 13.97 16.43
C ARG A 8 -16.78 13.80 15.00
N TRP A 9 -15.88 13.64 14.04
CA TRP A 9 -16.22 13.44 12.63
C TRP A 9 -16.71 12.02 12.31
N LEU A 10 -16.60 11.07 13.25
CA LEU A 10 -17.04 9.70 13.03
C LEU A 10 -18.54 9.56 13.40
N PRO A 11 -19.45 9.32 12.42
CA PRO A 11 -20.89 9.39 12.67
C PRO A 11 -21.38 8.33 13.65
N THR A 12 -22.45 8.62 14.39
CA THR A 12 -23.04 7.69 15.39
C THR A 12 -24.26 6.94 14.86
N GLU A 13 -24.75 7.28 13.68
CA GLU A 13 -25.91 6.66 13.06
C GLU A 13 -25.51 5.95 11.78
N GLY A 14 -26.12 4.78 11.53
CA GLY A 14 -25.91 3.98 10.34
C GLY A 14 -27.01 2.94 10.14
N PRO A 15 -27.08 2.32 8.96
CA PRO A 15 -28.17 1.41 8.58
C PRO A 15 -28.19 0.09 9.38
N GLY A 16 -27.08 -0.27 10.04
CA GLY A 16 -26.87 -1.52 10.76
C GLY A 16 -26.33 -2.62 9.83
N ASN A 17 -25.27 -3.32 10.24
CA ASN A 17 -24.61 -4.33 9.39
C ASN A 17 -25.58 -5.38 8.85
N MET A 18 -26.51 -5.86 9.68
CA MET A 18 -27.45 -6.92 9.27
C MET A 18 -28.52 -6.46 8.28
N ASN A 19 -28.64 -5.16 8.03
CA ASN A 19 -29.60 -4.59 7.08
C ASN A 19 -28.98 -4.25 5.72
N VAL A 20 -27.67 -4.47 5.56
CA VAL A 20 -26.90 -4.14 4.36
C VAL A 20 -26.19 -5.39 3.87
N LEU A 21 -26.13 -5.60 2.56
CA LEU A 21 -25.42 -6.75 2.01
C LEU A 21 -23.90 -6.66 2.28
N PRO A 22 -23.20 -7.77 2.56
CA PRO A 22 -21.78 -7.72 2.92
C PRO A 22 -20.86 -7.07 1.89
N ASN A 23 -21.19 -7.16 0.61
CA ASN A 23 -20.46 -6.52 -0.48
C ASN A 23 -20.65 -4.99 -0.55
N GLU A 24 -21.49 -4.42 0.32
CA GLU A 24 -21.69 -2.98 0.50
C GLU A 24 -21.19 -2.47 1.86
N TRP A 25 -20.49 -3.30 2.63
CA TRP A 25 -19.80 -2.90 3.87
C TRP A 25 -18.44 -2.24 3.58
N GLY A 26 -18.36 -1.49 2.50
CA GLY A 26 -17.15 -0.86 2.03
C GLY A 26 -16.91 0.53 2.63
N MET A 27 -15.63 0.91 2.70
CA MET A 27 -15.20 2.27 3.00
C MET A 27 -14.08 2.69 2.07
N THR A 28 -13.99 3.97 1.75
CA THR A 28 -12.94 4.44 0.84
C THR A 28 -11.55 4.29 1.45
N LEU A 29 -10.53 4.17 0.61
CA LEU A 29 -9.12 4.20 1.01
C LEU A 29 -8.80 5.43 1.87
N SER A 30 -9.31 6.61 1.51
CA SER A 30 -9.23 7.83 2.33
C SER A 30 -9.76 7.62 3.75
N GLN A 31 -10.97 7.08 3.87
CA GLN A 31 -11.65 6.89 5.15
C GLN A 31 -10.90 5.89 6.04
N TRP A 32 -10.41 4.80 5.46
CA TRP A 32 -9.64 3.79 6.18
C TRP A 32 -8.30 4.34 6.69
N ALA A 33 -7.51 4.98 5.83
CA ALA A 33 -6.24 5.59 6.21
C ALA A 33 -6.46 6.70 7.26
N ALA A 34 -7.48 7.54 7.09
CA ALA A 34 -7.85 8.56 8.07
C ALA A 34 -8.19 7.96 9.44
N PHE A 35 -8.96 6.86 9.49
CA PHE A 35 -9.29 6.19 10.74
C PHE A 35 -8.04 5.64 11.44
N THR A 36 -7.14 4.98 10.69
CA THR A 36 -5.87 4.48 11.23
C THR A 36 -5.03 5.63 11.80
N MET A 37 -4.93 6.75 11.08
CA MET A 37 -4.21 7.92 11.55
C MET A 37 -4.87 8.60 12.75
N ALA A 38 -6.20 8.56 12.86
CA ALA A 38 -6.91 9.05 14.04
C ALA A 38 -6.61 8.21 15.29
N CYS A 39 -6.48 6.89 15.15
CA CYS A 39 -6.01 6.02 16.23
C CYS A 39 -4.57 6.41 16.63
N ARG A 40 -3.71 6.67 15.63
CA ARG A 40 -2.32 7.11 15.83
C ARG A 40 -2.21 8.47 16.52
N MET A 41 -3.21 9.34 16.39
CA MET A 41 -3.26 10.65 17.06
C MET A 41 -3.43 10.54 18.58
N CYS A 42 -3.94 9.41 19.09
CA CYS A 42 -4.04 9.14 20.52
C CYS A 42 -2.68 8.70 21.09
N GLU A 43 -1.70 9.61 21.14
CA GLU A 43 -0.27 9.36 21.42
C GLU A 43 -0.02 8.47 22.64
N ASP A 44 -0.60 8.80 23.79
CA ASP A 44 -0.43 8.04 25.04
C ASP A 44 -0.90 6.59 24.89
N LYS A 45 -2.08 6.42 24.27
CA LYS A 45 -2.62 5.08 24.03
C LYS A 45 -1.81 4.34 22.98
N TRP A 46 -1.41 5.00 21.90
CA TRP A 46 -0.59 4.38 20.85
C TRP A 46 0.73 3.85 21.43
N LYS A 47 1.42 4.67 22.23
CA LYS A 47 2.65 4.28 22.91
C LYS A 47 2.43 3.13 23.89
N GLU A 48 1.30 3.11 24.61
CA GLU A 48 0.93 1.96 25.46
C GLU A 48 0.82 0.67 24.62
N LEU A 49 0.15 0.71 23.46
CA LEU A 49 -0.06 -0.45 22.59
C LEU A 49 1.21 -0.92 21.88
N GLU A 50 2.06 0.02 21.45
CA GLU A 50 3.32 -0.25 20.77
C GLU A 50 4.32 -0.97 21.69
N ASN A 51 4.33 -0.60 22.97
CA ASN A 51 5.17 -1.22 24.00
C ASN A 51 4.58 -2.54 24.55
N ASP A 52 3.31 -2.85 24.30
CA ASP A 52 2.72 -4.13 24.64
C ASP A 52 3.16 -5.19 23.61
N THR A 53 4.12 -6.03 24.00
CA THR A 53 4.71 -7.08 23.17
C THR A 53 3.97 -8.42 23.26
N THR A 54 2.81 -8.46 23.92
CA THR A 54 2.04 -9.70 24.10
C THR A 54 1.64 -10.30 22.75
N GLY A 55 2.09 -11.52 22.47
CA GLY A 55 1.77 -12.25 21.23
C GLY A 55 2.48 -11.71 19.98
N LYS A 56 3.52 -10.87 20.15
CA LYS A 56 4.37 -10.37 19.07
C LYS A 56 5.71 -11.08 19.07
N GLU A 57 6.40 -11.06 17.93
CA GLU A 57 7.76 -11.58 17.84
C GLU A 57 8.72 -10.79 18.75
N PRO A 58 9.72 -11.45 19.36
CA PRO A 58 10.69 -10.78 20.22
C PRO A 58 11.38 -9.60 19.51
N GLY A 59 11.36 -8.43 20.16
CA GLY A 59 12.03 -7.23 19.66
C GLY A 59 11.23 -6.39 18.65
N LYS A 60 10.05 -6.85 18.20
CA LYS A 60 9.17 -6.06 17.33
C LYS A 60 8.25 -5.17 18.18
N LEU A 61 8.39 -3.85 18.01
CA LEU A 61 7.53 -2.83 18.61
C LEU A 61 6.66 -2.23 17.49
N HIS A 62 5.38 -2.54 17.51
CA HIS A 62 4.40 -2.07 16.53
C HIS A 62 3.00 -2.09 17.12
N VAL A 63 2.03 -1.45 16.47
CA VAL A 63 0.61 -1.60 16.82
C VAL A 63 -0.05 -2.48 15.79
N ASN A 64 -0.75 -3.53 16.23
CA ASN A 64 -1.45 -4.44 15.34
C ASN A 64 -2.96 -4.27 15.34
N LEU A 65 -3.66 -4.91 14.41
CA LEU A 65 -5.10 -4.71 14.26
C LEU A 65 -5.93 -5.33 15.40
N TYR A 66 -5.43 -6.36 16.10
CA TYR A 66 -6.07 -6.82 17.34
C TYR A 66 -6.12 -5.69 18.38
N GLN A 67 -5.00 -4.97 18.53
CA GLN A 67 -4.89 -3.83 19.43
C GLN A 67 -5.75 -2.66 18.97
N ILE A 68 -5.74 -2.33 17.67
CA ILE A 68 -6.61 -1.28 17.10
C ILE A 68 -8.08 -1.60 17.33
N THR A 69 -8.47 -2.85 17.08
CA THR A 69 -9.86 -3.28 17.23
C THR A 69 -10.32 -3.15 18.68
N LYS A 70 -9.49 -3.61 19.62
CA LYS A 70 -9.80 -3.57 21.05
C LYS A 70 -9.80 -2.15 21.62
N ALA A 71 -8.83 -1.32 21.23
CA ALA A 71 -8.63 0.00 21.83
C ALA A 71 -9.44 1.12 21.16
N PHE A 72 -9.81 0.97 19.90
CA PHE A 72 -10.46 2.02 19.12
C PHE A 72 -11.74 1.54 18.45
N VAL A 73 -11.69 0.51 17.59
CA VAL A 73 -12.89 0.09 16.82
C VAL A 73 -14.05 -0.26 17.75
N LYS A 74 -13.88 -1.22 18.67
CA LYS A 74 -14.93 -1.64 19.60
C LYS A 74 -15.45 -0.47 20.46
N PRO A 75 -14.61 0.31 21.17
CA PRO A 75 -15.11 1.45 21.96
C PRO A 75 -15.81 2.50 21.12
N TRP A 76 -15.31 2.79 19.92
CA TRP A 76 -15.86 3.84 19.07
C TRP A 76 -17.17 3.39 18.40
N THR A 77 -17.37 2.12 18.08
CA THR A 77 -18.62 1.62 17.51
C THR A 77 -19.60 1.03 18.53
N ARG A 78 -19.24 1.04 19.82
CA ARG A 78 -20.00 0.40 20.90
C ARG A 78 -21.47 0.85 20.88
N ASN A 79 -22.38 -0.12 20.93
CA ASN A 79 -23.84 0.07 20.97
C ASN A 79 -24.45 0.76 19.74
N LEU A 80 -23.71 0.86 18.62
CA LEU A 80 -24.23 1.45 17.39
C LEU A 80 -24.74 0.39 16.39
N GLY A 81 -24.34 -0.89 16.56
CA GLY A 81 -24.72 -1.98 15.64
C GLY A 81 -24.21 -1.80 14.20
N ASN A 82 -23.26 -0.90 14.00
CA ASN A 82 -22.72 -0.49 12.72
C ASN A 82 -21.19 -0.55 12.77
N SER A 83 -20.60 -1.18 11.77
CA SER A 83 -19.17 -1.18 11.52
C SER A 83 -18.69 0.23 11.19
N VAL A 84 -17.37 0.45 11.28
CA VAL A 84 -16.77 1.74 10.93
C VAL A 84 -17.15 2.13 9.50
N ALA A 85 -17.12 1.17 8.57
CA ALA A 85 -17.47 1.40 7.17
C ALA A 85 -18.90 1.91 7.00
N LEU A 86 -19.88 1.30 7.68
CA LEU A 86 -21.29 1.71 7.58
C LEU A 86 -21.59 3.00 8.33
N LEU A 87 -20.88 3.30 9.42
CA LEU A 87 -20.99 4.61 10.08
C LEU A 87 -20.50 5.72 9.16
N MET A 88 -19.35 5.53 8.51
CA MET A 88 -18.77 6.54 7.62
C MET A 88 -19.55 6.70 6.30
N ASN A 89 -20.36 5.71 5.92
CA ASN A 89 -21.14 5.69 4.68
C ASN A 89 -22.64 5.43 4.95
N ASN A 90 -23.18 6.06 6.00
CA ASN A 90 -24.50 5.75 6.53
C ASN A 90 -25.67 6.01 5.56
N ALA A 91 -25.64 7.12 4.83
CA ALA A 91 -26.70 7.53 3.92
C ALA A 91 -26.72 6.66 2.65
N LYS A 92 -25.55 6.14 2.26
CA LYS A 92 -25.37 5.32 1.07
C LYS A 92 -24.20 4.36 1.30
N PRO A 93 -24.47 3.13 1.75
CA PRO A 93 -23.46 2.07 1.79
C PRO A 93 -22.73 1.93 0.46
N LEU A 94 -21.44 1.64 0.51
CA LEU A 94 -20.58 1.65 -0.66
C LEU A 94 -20.28 0.22 -1.11
N LYS A 95 -20.61 -0.10 -2.36
CA LYS A 95 -20.23 -1.36 -2.99
C LYS A 95 -18.71 -1.45 -3.08
N THR A 96 -18.15 -2.57 -2.66
CA THR A 96 -16.71 -2.83 -2.69
C THR A 96 -16.16 -2.83 -4.10
N GLU A 97 -15.04 -2.14 -4.28
CA GLU A 97 -14.23 -2.15 -5.50
C GLU A 97 -12.93 -2.95 -5.33
N LEU A 98 -12.39 -3.02 -4.11
CA LEU A 98 -11.19 -3.79 -3.79
C LEU A 98 -11.37 -4.56 -2.47
N MET A 99 -11.17 -5.87 -2.48
CA MET A 99 -11.04 -6.65 -1.25
C MET A 99 -9.60 -6.60 -0.74
N VAL A 100 -9.42 -6.42 0.57
CA VAL A 100 -8.11 -6.44 1.21
C VAL A 100 -8.00 -7.65 2.13
N SER A 101 -7.18 -8.63 1.73
CA SER A 101 -6.76 -9.77 2.56
C SER A 101 -5.49 -9.40 3.32
N HIS A 102 -5.52 -9.52 4.66
CA HIS A 102 -4.47 -8.97 5.52
C HIS A 102 -4.41 -9.68 6.89
N CYS A 103 -3.31 -9.52 7.62
CA CYS A 103 -3.06 -10.24 8.88
C CYS A 103 -3.33 -9.36 10.11
N TRP A 104 -4.19 -9.76 11.04
CA TRP A 104 -4.47 -8.90 12.21
C TRP A 104 -3.27 -8.70 13.17
N GLY A 105 -2.25 -9.56 13.07
CA GLY A 105 -1.02 -9.46 13.86
C GLY A 105 0.02 -8.49 13.30
N GLU A 106 -0.16 -8.02 12.07
CA GLU A 106 0.79 -7.14 11.40
C GLU A 106 0.83 -5.73 11.97
N ASP A 107 1.93 -5.02 11.73
CA ASP A 107 2.02 -3.57 11.91
C ASP A 107 1.01 -2.87 10.99
N ILE A 108 0.01 -2.24 11.60
CA ILE A 108 -1.06 -1.55 10.89
C ILE A 108 -0.53 -0.37 10.06
N ILE A 109 0.60 0.24 10.45
CA ILE A 109 1.23 1.30 9.67
C ILE A 109 1.95 0.70 8.46
N GLU A 110 2.63 -0.44 8.60
CA GLU A 110 3.19 -1.13 7.43
C GLU A 110 2.11 -1.53 6.44
N ALA A 111 1.00 -2.09 6.92
CA ALA A 111 -0.14 -2.44 6.08
C ALA A 111 -0.74 -1.20 5.39
N MET A 112 -0.91 -0.09 6.13
CA MET A 112 -1.38 1.17 5.56
C MET A 112 -0.48 1.70 4.46
N VAL A 113 0.83 1.73 4.71
CA VAL A 113 1.83 2.18 3.72
C VAL A 113 1.82 1.26 2.50
N ALA A 114 1.83 -0.06 2.70
CA ALA A 114 1.82 -1.04 1.60
C ALA A 114 0.58 -0.89 0.69
N VAL A 115 -0.60 -0.71 1.28
CA VAL A 115 -1.85 -0.49 0.53
C VAL A 115 -1.80 0.86 -0.19
N LEU A 116 -1.42 1.95 0.49
CA LEU A 116 -1.31 3.27 -0.14
C LEU A 116 -0.30 3.27 -1.30
N SER A 117 0.88 2.70 -1.10
CA SER A 117 1.92 2.54 -2.11
C SER A 117 1.42 1.72 -3.30
N LYS A 118 0.82 0.54 -3.06
CA LYS A 118 0.32 -0.27 -4.16
C LYS A 118 -0.76 0.50 -4.92
N THR A 119 -1.70 1.16 -4.24
CA THR A 119 -2.77 1.92 -4.89
C THR A 119 -2.26 3.08 -5.77
N SER A 120 -1.15 3.74 -5.40
CA SER A 120 -0.64 4.90 -6.15
C SER A 120 -0.09 4.55 -7.53
N ILE A 121 0.40 3.31 -7.73
CA ILE A 121 0.90 2.83 -9.03
C ILE A 121 -0.15 2.05 -9.83
N SER A 122 -1.39 2.03 -9.34
CA SER A 122 -2.37 1.01 -9.69
C SER A 122 -3.63 1.51 -10.38
N GLY A 123 -3.63 2.77 -10.82
CA GLY A 123 -4.84 3.41 -11.35
C GLY A 123 -5.97 3.56 -10.32
N MET A 124 -5.71 3.26 -9.04
CA MET A 124 -6.65 3.42 -7.95
C MET A 124 -6.59 4.83 -7.39
N SER A 125 -7.76 5.38 -7.05
CA SER A 125 -7.84 6.69 -6.38
C SER A 125 -8.03 6.50 -4.87
N PHE A 126 -7.86 7.57 -4.09
CA PHE A 126 -8.21 7.52 -2.67
C PHE A 126 -9.72 7.33 -2.39
N LYS A 127 -10.57 7.50 -3.41
CA LYS A 127 -12.02 7.20 -3.34
C LYS A 127 -12.33 5.72 -3.55
N THR A 128 -11.34 4.89 -3.93
CA THR A 128 -11.52 3.44 -4.15
C THR A 128 -12.10 2.80 -2.90
N VAL A 129 -13.19 2.04 -3.06
CA VAL A 129 -13.92 1.43 -1.94
C VAL A 129 -13.29 0.09 -1.55
N LEU A 130 -12.69 0.07 -0.37
CA LEU A 130 -12.08 -1.10 0.24
C LEU A 130 -13.11 -1.91 1.04
N TRP A 131 -12.98 -3.23 0.99
CA TRP A 131 -13.50 -4.12 2.02
C TRP A 131 -12.35 -4.62 2.88
N PHE A 132 -12.35 -4.25 4.16
CA PHE A 132 -11.29 -4.54 5.10
C PHE A 132 -11.93 -5.10 6.38
N CYS A 133 -11.71 -6.38 6.68
CA CYS A 133 -12.60 -7.16 7.56
C CYS A 133 -12.88 -6.51 8.94
N ALA A 134 -11.86 -5.95 9.61
CA ALA A 134 -12.03 -5.32 10.94
C ALA A 134 -12.87 -4.04 10.93
N TYR A 135 -12.99 -3.37 9.78
CA TYR A 135 -13.75 -2.12 9.62
C TYR A 135 -15.07 -2.32 8.88
N ALA A 136 -15.16 -3.35 8.04
CA ALA A 136 -16.34 -3.75 7.30
C ALA A 136 -17.36 -4.49 8.19
N GLN A 137 -16.88 -5.44 9.00
CA GLN A 137 -17.70 -6.17 9.95
C GLN A 137 -17.85 -5.39 11.26
N TYR A 138 -19.05 -5.44 11.86
CA TYR A 138 -19.25 -4.88 13.19
C TYR A 138 -18.49 -5.72 14.22
N GLN A 139 -17.63 -5.07 14.99
CA GLN A 139 -16.86 -5.69 16.06
C GLN A 139 -17.64 -5.52 17.37
N PRO A 140 -18.37 -6.54 17.85
CA PRO A 140 -19.18 -6.40 19.06
C PRO A 140 -18.28 -6.14 20.28
N GLY A 141 -18.81 -5.34 21.20
CA GLY A 141 -18.18 -5.16 22.51
C GLY A 141 -18.29 -6.43 23.37
N ASP A 142 -17.42 -6.52 24.37
CA ASP A 142 -17.31 -7.68 25.25
C ASP A 142 -17.99 -7.44 26.62
N GLY A 143 -18.69 -6.31 26.81
CA GLY A 143 -19.27 -5.87 28.07
C GLY A 143 -20.74 -6.25 28.27
N GLU A 144 -21.15 -6.35 29.53
CA GLU A 144 -22.57 -6.56 29.90
C GLU A 144 -23.41 -5.35 29.45
N GLY A 145 -24.45 -5.62 28.66
CA GLY A 145 -25.32 -4.58 28.09
C GLY A 145 -24.88 -4.06 26.71
N ASP A 146 -23.77 -4.54 26.15
CA ASP A 146 -23.37 -4.20 24.78
C ASP A 146 -24.41 -4.75 23.76
N CYS A 147 -24.84 -3.89 22.81
CA CYS A 147 -25.84 -4.21 21.81
C CYS A 147 -25.31 -4.13 20.37
N GLY A 148 -26.03 -4.75 19.42
CA GLY A 148 -25.64 -4.91 18.02
C GLY A 148 -25.50 -6.39 17.63
N PRO A 149 -25.19 -6.70 16.36
CA PRO A 149 -25.05 -8.07 15.91
C PRO A 149 -23.79 -8.73 16.49
N GLY A 150 -23.89 -9.99 16.90
CA GLY A 150 -22.73 -10.80 17.24
C GLY A 150 -21.90 -11.15 16.01
N VAL A 151 -20.73 -11.78 16.21
CA VAL A 151 -19.87 -12.26 15.12
C VAL A 151 -20.56 -13.38 14.32
N ALA A 152 -21.14 -14.38 14.99
CA ALA A 152 -21.74 -15.54 14.32
C ALA A 152 -22.90 -15.20 13.35
N PRO A 153 -23.87 -14.33 13.70
CA PRO A 153 -24.89 -13.88 12.74
C PRO A 153 -24.32 -13.18 11.50
N GLN A 154 -23.24 -12.41 11.65
CA GLN A 154 -22.58 -11.76 10.53
C GLN A 154 -21.86 -12.77 9.63
N LEU A 155 -21.16 -13.75 10.22
CA LEU A 155 -20.49 -14.82 9.48
C LEU A 155 -21.48 -15.75 8.76
N ALA A 156 -22.70 -15.90 9.28
CA ALA A 156 -23.76 -16.65 8.62
C ALA A 156 -24.22 -16.04 7.28
N LEU A 157 -23.89 -14.77 7.01
CA LEU A 157 -24.08 -14.13 5.70
C LEU A 157 -22.99 -14.49 4.69
N ASP A 158 -22.01 -15.31 5.08
CA ASP A 158 -20.79 -15.64 4.34
C ASP A 158 -20.12 -14.38 3.74
N PRO A 159 -19.78 -13.38 4.56
CA PRO A 159 -19.45 -12.03 4.10
C PRO A 159 -18.20 -12.00 3.21
N PHE A 160 -17.24 -12.88 3.46
CA PHE A 160 -16.03 -13.04 2.66
C PHE A 160 -16.36 -13.55 1.25
N CYS A 161 -17.12 -14.65 1.12
CA CYS A 161 -17.55 -15.12 -0.20
C CYS A 161 -18.51 -14.14 -0.88
N ALA A 162 -19.36 -13.44 -0.13
CA ALA A 162 -20.27 -12.45 -0.70
C ALA A 162 -19.51 -11.28 -1.34
N VAL A 163 -18.45 -10.77 -0.70
CA VAL A 163 -17.64 -9.70 -1.27
C VAL A 163 -16.78 -10.21 -2.44
N ILE A 164 -16.13 -11.35 -2.31
CA ILE A 164 -15.33 -11.96 -3.39
C ILE A 164 -16.23 -12.26 -4.60
N GLY A 165 -17.33 -12.96 -4.39
CA GLY A 165 -18.28 -13.33 -5.43
C GLY A 165 -19.02 -12.14 -6.06
N SER A 166 -18.95 -10.95 -5.45
CA SER A 166 -19.46 -9.71 -6.07
C SER A 166 -18.57 -9.17 -7.20
N ASN A 167 -17.43 -9.85 -7.43
CA ASN A 167 -16.38 -9.51 -8.39
C ASN A 167 -15.90 -8.06 -8.23
N PRO A 168 -15.15 -7.75 -7.15
CA PRO A 168 -14.61 -6.42 -6.93
C PRO A 168 -13.82 -5.94 -8.14
N ARG A 169 -14.06 -4.70 -8.57
CA ARG A 169 -13.48 -4.09 -9.77
C ARG A 169 -11.97 -4.28 -9.88
N PHE A 170 -11.26 -4.10 -8.77
CA PHE A 170 -9.80 -4.20 -8.69
C PHE A 170 -9.33 -5.54 -8.14
N GLY A 171 -10.22 -6.52 -7.96
CA GLY A 171 -9.87 -7.84 -7.43
C GLY A 171 -9.63 -7.87 -5.92
N MET A 172 -8.68 -8.70 -5.50
CA MET A 172 -8.25 -8.86 -4.11
C MET A 172 -6.76 -8.53 -3.96
N MET A 173 -6.47 -7.53 -3.14
CA MET A 173 -5.12 -7.19 -2.70
C MET A 173 -4.76 -8.02 -1.47
N VAL A 174 -3.63 -8.71 -1.54
CA VAL A 174 -3.09 -9.55 -0.48
C VAL A 174 -1.89 -8.84 0.13
N VAL A 175 -2.00 -8.43 1.39
CA VAL A 175 -1.01 -7.56 2.05
C VAL A 175 0.06 -8.38 2.76
N HIS A 176 1.34 -8.11 2.46
CA HIS A 176 2.50 -8.72 3.13
C HIS A 176 3.30 -7.67 3.91
N THR A 177 3.60 -7.98 5.17
CA THR A 177 4.32 -7.09 6.08
C THR A 177 5.41 -7.85 6.83
N SER A 178 6.37 -7.14 7.42
CA SER A 178 7.56 -7.75 8.06
C SER A 178 7.35 -8.27 9.48
N THR A 179 6.08 -8.32 9.93
CA THR A 179 5.74 -8.53 11.35
C THR A 179 4.73 -9.65 11.57
N ALA A 180 4.15 -10.20 10.51
CA ALA A 180 3.26 -11.34 10.60
C ALA A 180 3.17 -12.11 9.28
N GLU A 181 3.22 -13.44 9.36
CA GLU A 181 2.97 -14.31 8.22
C GLU A 181 1.45 -14.47 7.99
N LEU A 182 0.98 -13.96 6.84
CA LEU A 182 -0.43 -13.96 6.45
C LEU A 182 -0.98 -15.39 6.33
N TYR A 183 -0.21 -16.29 5.73
CA TYR A 183 -0.67 -17.64 5.42
C TYR A 183 -0.67 -18.58 6.64
N GLY A 184 -0.21 -18.11 7.79
CA GLY A 184 -0.47 -18.76 9.08
C GLY A 184 -1.93 -18.62 9.55
N ARG A 185 -2.71 -17.71 8.94
CA ARG A 185 -4.12 -17.47 9.28
C ARG A 185 -5.04 -18.13 8.27
N LEU A 186 -5.83 -19.09 8.75
CA LEU A 186 -6.67 -19.92 7.90
C LEU A 186 -7.76 -19.13 7.15
N TRP A 187 -8.26 -18.03 7.72
CA TRP A 187 -9.18 -17.14 7.01
C TRP A 187 -8.53 -16.47 5.80
N CYS A 188 -7.28 -16.04 5.89
CA CYS A 188 -6.56 -15.43 4.76
C CYS A 188 -6.30 -16.47 3.64
N VAL A 189 -5.96 -17.70 4.03
CA VAL A 189 -5.84 -18.83 3.09
C VAL A 189 -7.18 -19.11 2.39
N TYR A 190 -8.28 -19.10 3.14
CA TYR A 190 -9.61 -19.28 2.60
C TYR A 190 -10.02 -18.19 1.61
N GLU A 191 -9.67 -16.93 1.88
CA GLU A 191 -9.95 -15.82 0.97
C GLU A 191 -9.29 -16.03 -0.40
N VAL A 192 -8.03 -16.48 -0.42
CA VAL A 192 -7.29 -16.81 -1.66
C VAL A 192 -7.87 -18.06 -2.35
N ASN A 193 -8.40 -19.03 -1.60
CA ASN A 193 -9.11 -20.16 -2.21
C ASN A 193 -10.44 -19.69 -2.84
N ALA A 194 -11.22 -18.89 -2.12
CA ALA A 194 -12.54 -18.44 -2.56
C ALA A 194 -12.46 -17.47 -3.74
N SER A 195 -11.37 -16.71 -3.87
CA SER A 195 -11.11 -15.89 -5.04
C SER A 195 -10.93 -16.74 -6.29
N GLU A 196 -10.29 -17.90 -6.18
CA GLU A 196 -10.15 -18.81 -7.32
C GLU A 196 -11.50 -19.38 -7.78
N ASP A 197 -12.34 -19.83 -6.85
CA ASP A 197 -13.69 -20.30 -7.15
C ASP A 197 -14.52 -19.23 -7.87
N SER A 198 -14.30 -17.96 -7.50
CA SER A 198 -15.01 -16.80 -8.03
C SER A 198 -14.31 -16.15 -9.23
N LYS A 199 -13.14 -16.66 -9.64
CA LYS A 199 -12.25 -16.07 -10.66
C LYS A 199 -11.89 -14.60 -10.38
N VAL A 200 -11.76 -14.27 -9.11
CA VAL A 200 -11.27 -12.97 -8.65
C VAL A 200 -9.75 -13.01 -8.59
N MET A 201 -9.15 -12.10 -9.33
CA MET A 201 -7.72 -11.86 -9.36
C MET A 201 -7.16 -11.55 -7.97
N CYS A 202 -6.03 -12.17 -7.63
CA CYS A 202 -5.25 -11.88 -6.43
C CYS A 202 -3.89 -11.28 -6.80
N PHE A 203 -3.45 -10.26 -6.08
CA PHE A 203 -2.12 -9.69 -6.26
C PHE A 203 -1.53 -9.21 -4.92
N GLY A 204 -0.20 -9.25 -4.83
CA GLY A 204 0.53 -8.83 -3.64
C GLY A 204 0.68 -7.31 -3.51
N ALA A 205 0.51 -6.81 -2.28
CA ALA A 205 0.97 -5.49 -1.85
C ALA A 205 1.90 -5.68 -0.66
N MET A 206 3.16 -5.28 -0.78
CA MET A 206 4.16 -5.58 0.24
C MET A 206 4.67 -4.30 0.88
N SER A 207 4.98 -4.35 2.18
CA SER A 207 5.68 -3.25 2.84
C SER A 207 7.15 -3.22 2.42
N MET A 208 7.76 -2.04 2.43
CA MET A 208 9.20 -1.91 2.16
C MET A 208 10.06 -2.65 3.20
N SER A 209 9.59 -2.78 4.44
CA SER A 209 10.25 -3.61 5.45
C SER A 209 10.23 -5.10 5.07
N TYR A 210 9.09 -5.59 4.55
CA TYR A 210 8.98 -6.96 4.06
C TYR A 210 9.90 -7.18 2.86
N PHE A 211 9.95 -6.22 1.93
CA PHE A 211 10.86 -6.27 0.80
C PHE A 211 12.34 -6.22 1.23
N GLN A 212 12.69 -5.44 2.26
CA GLN A 212 14.04 -5.46 2.84
C GLN A 212 14.41 -6.84 3.39
N GLU A 213 13.48 -7.52 4.07
CA GLU A 213 13.70 -8.89 4.57
C GLU A 213 13.89 -9.88 3.41
N TYR A 214 13.06 -9.77 2.37
CA TYR A 214 13.21 -10.53 1.12
C TYR A 214 14.61 -10.32 0.51
N MET A 215 15.04 -9.07 0.31
CA MET A 215 16.36 -8.76 -0.25
C MET A 215 17.50 -9.24 0.66
N THR A 216 17.31 -9.20 1.98
CA THR A 216 18.29 -9.71 2.93
C THR A 216 18.50 -11.20 2.76
N ARG A 217 17.42 -11.98 2.62
CA ARG A 217 17.49 -13.43 2.39
C ARG A 217 18.10 -13.76 1.03
N GLN A 218 17.76 -13.01 -0.02
CA GLN A 218 18.37 -13.15 -1.35
C GLN A 218 19.89 -12.86 -1.32
N LEU A 219 20.30 -11.69 -0.83
CA LEU A 219 21.68 -11.22 -0.97
C LEU A 219 22.63 -11.82 0.05
N ARG A 220 22.20 -12.00 1.32
CA ARG A 220 23.03 -12.55 2.41
C ARG A 220 22.88 -14.06 2.53
N ASN A 221 21.66 -14.57 2.56
CA ASN A 221 21.42 -16.01 2.80
C ASN A 221 21.48 -16.82 1.51
N LYS A 222 21.47 -16.16 0.33
CA LYS A 222 21.49 -16.80 -1.00
C LYS A 222 20.30 -17.74 -1.21
N GLU A 223 19.16 -17.41 -0.61
CA GLU A 223 17.89 -18.11 -0.81
C GLU A 223 17.23 -17.65 -2.11
N SER A 224 16.57 -18.56 -2.82
CA SER A 224 15.79 -18.28 -4.03
C SER A 224 14.45 -17.59 -3.73
N SER A 225 13.84 -16.98 -4.74
CA SER A 225 12.52 -16.32 -4.61
C SER A 225 11.47 -17.32 -4.11
N GLU A 226 11.55 -18.54 -4.62
CA GLU A 226 10.65 -19.64 -4.29
C GLU A 226 10.84 -20.10 -2.85
N GLU A 227 12.07 -20.26 -2.37
CA GLU A 227 12.35 -20.62 -0.97
C GLU A 227 11.83 -19.55 0.01
N ILE A 228 11.92 -18.28 -0.37
CA ILE A 228 11.45 -17.17 0.48
C ILE A 228 9.93 -17.07 0.50
N CYS A 229 9.29 -17.20 -0.67
CA CYS A 229 7.86 -16.94 -0.84
C CYS A 229 6.98 -18.15 -0.56
N LYS A 230 7.55 -19.37 -0.50
CA LYS A 230 6.82 -20.60 -0.21
C LYS A 230 6.02 -20.50 1.09
N CYS A 231 4.79 -21.01 1.05
CA CYS A 231 3.93 -21.15 2.21
C CYS A 231 3.48 -22.60 2.39
N MET A 232 2.99 -22.93 3.60
CA MET A 232 2.34 -24.20 3.94
C MET A 232 0.92 -23.89 4.43
N SER A 233 0.01 -23.60 3.50
CA SER A 233 -1.33 -23.11 3.82
C SER A 233 -2.21 -24.13 4.58
N GLU A 234 -1.86 -25.41 4.52
CA GLU A 234 -2.47 -26.49 5.30
C GLU A 234 -2.19 -26.39 6.82
N GLU A 235 -1.08 -25.75 7.21
CA GLU A 235 -0.70 -25.53 8.60
C GLU A 235 -1.45 -24.36 9.23
N ALA A 236 -2.10 -23.53 8.41
CA ALA A 236 -2.82 -22.35 8.84
C ALA A 236 -3.87 -22.67 9.92
N LYS A 237 -4.02 -21.73 10.86
CA LYS A 237 -4.89 -21.91 12.04
C LYS A 237 -5.99 -20.86 12.09
N CYS A 238 -7.10 -21.28 12.69
CA CYS A 238 -8.16 -20.39 13.15
C CYS A 238 -8.30 -20.59 14.68
N TRP A 239 -8.70 -19.54 15.39
CA TRP A 239 -9.05 -19.69 16.81
C TRP A 239 -10.27 -20.60 16.97
N SER A 240 -11.31 -20.40 16.16
CA SER A 240 -12.53 -21.20 16.19
C SER A 240 -12.29 -22.57 15.57
N LYS A 241 -12.49 -23.62 16.37
CA LYS A 241 -12.31 -25.01 15.91
C LYS A 241 -13.35 -25.44 14.90
N ASP A 242 -14.57 -24.94 15.04
CA ASP A 242 -15.66 -25.21 14.10
C ASP A 242 -15.37 -24.55 12.74
N ASP A 243 -14.90 -23.29 12.76
CA ASP A 243 -14.48 -22.60 11.53
C ASP A 243 -13.24 -23.27 10.93
N GLU A 244 -12.29 -23.74 11.74
CA GLU A 244 -11.12 -24.49 11.25
C GLU A 244 -11.55 -25.73 10.47
N ILE A 245 -12.44 -26.55 11.02
CA ILE A 245 -12.92 -27.76 10.34
C ILE A 245 -13.67 -27.39 9.05
N MET A 246 -14.58 -26.41 9.12
CA MET A 246 -15.39 -25.98 8.00
C MET A 246 -14.55 -25.43 6.84
N ILE A 247 -13.62 -24.53 7.12
CA ILE A 247 -12.78 -23.89 6.11
C ILE A 247 -11.85 -24.91 5.46
N LYS A 248 -11.20 -25.78 6.25
CA LYS A 248 -10.32 -26.81 5.69
C LYS A 248 -11.08 -27.74 4.75
N ALA A 249 -12.31 -28.14 5.11
CA ALA A 249 -13.16 -28.94 4.24
C ALA A 249 -13.58 -28.21 2.95
N LYS A 250 -13.79 -26.88 3.00
CA LYS A 250 -14.07 -26.07 1.80
C LYS A 250 -12.87 -26.01 0.85
N ILE A 251 -11.66 -25.81 1.37
CA ILE A 251 -10.42 -25.76 0.56
C ILE A 251 -10.17 -27.12 -0.13
N GLU A 252 -10.27 -28.22 0.61
CA GLU A 252 -10.09 -29.58 0.07
C GLU A 252 -11.10 -29.93 -1.02
N LYS A 253 -12.32 -29.37 -0.96
CA LYS A 253 -13.36 -29.58 -1.97
C LYS A 253 -13.18 -28.71 -3.23
N SER A 254 -12.44 -27.61 -3.12
CA SER A 254 -12.14 -26.67 -4.20
C SER A 254 -10.87 -27.14 -4.93
N ILE A 255 -9.83 -26.31 -4.98
CA ILE A 255 -8.57 -26.60 -5.67
C ILE A 255 -7.57 -27.43 -4.84
N GLY A 256 -7.80 -27.56 -3.54
CA GLY A 256 -6.89 -28.25 -2.61
C GLY A 256 -5.63 -27.44 -2.27
N TYR A 257 -4.94 -27.86 -1.20
CA TYR A 257 -3.79 -27.12 -0.63
C TYR A 257 -2.58 -27.02 -1.56
N GLU A 258 -2.28 -28.06 -2.33
CA GLU A 258 -1.11 -28.06 -3.23
C GLU A 258 -1.26 -26.98 -4.31
N ALA A 259 -2.41 -26.94 -4.99
CA ALA A 259 -2.69 -25.93 -6.01
C ALA A 259 -2.79 -24.53 -5.41
N LEU A 260 -3.34 -24.41 -4.20
CA LEU A 260 -3.44 -23.14 -3.48
C LEU A 260 -2.05 -22.60 -3.09
N ASN A 261 -1.16 -23.45 -2.58
CA ASN A 261 0.22 -23.10 -2.26
C ASN A 261 0.97 -22.61 -3.50
N MET A 262 0.78 -23.26 -4.65
CA MET A 262 1.40 -22.82 -5.92
C MET A 262 0.87 -21.47 -6.40
N LYS A 263 -0.44 -21.20 -6.22
CA LYS A 263 -1.01 -19.88 -6.55
C LYS A 263 -0.49 -18.77 -5.65
N ILE A 264 -0.43 -19.05 -4.34
CA ILE A 264 0.15 -18.13 -3.37
C ILE A 264 1.60 -17.82 -3.72
N LEU A 265 2.36 -18.86 -4.05
CA LEU A 265 3.74 -18.72 -4.48
C LEU A 265 3.87 -17.80 -5.69
N ASP A 266 3.08 -18.04 -6.73
CA ASP A 266 3.11 -17.30 -8.00
C ASP A 266 2.94 -15.78 -7.82
N PHE A 267 1.83 -15.33 -7.22
CA PHE A 267 1.62 -13.88 -7.06
C PHE A 267 2.54 -13.24 -6.02
N ARG A 268 3.04 -14.01 -5.04
CA ARG A 268 3.97 -13.50 -4.02
C ARG A 268 5.37 -13.32 -4.57
N VAL A 269 5.87 -14.30 -5.34
CA VAL A 269 7.13 -14.19 -6.09
C VAL A 269 7.04 -13.05 -7.10
N GLY A 270 5.96 -13.01 -7.89
CA GLY A 270 5.74 -11.95 -8.87
C GLY A 270 5.78 -10.55 -8.25
N ALA A 271 5.16 -10.36 -7.08
CA ALA A 271 5.23 -9.08 -6.36
C ALA A 271 6.66 -8.74 -5.91
N CYS A 272 7.40 -9.69 -5.31
CA CYS A 272 8.80 -9.51 -4.89
C CYS A 272 9.72 -9.16 -6.05
N GLU A 273 9.62 -9.88 -7.15
CA GLU A 273 10.47 -9.69 -8.32
C GLU A 273 10.14 -8.41 -9.07
N ALA A 274 8.86 -8.05 -9.20
CA ALA A 274 8.46 -6.76 -9.75
C ALA A 274 9.06 -5.59 -8.96
N GLN A 275 9.02 -5.65 -7.62
CA GLN A 275 9.63 -4.63 -6.77
C GLN A 275 11.16 -4.59 -6.91
N ALA A 276 11.83 -5.75 -6.98
CA ALA A 276 13.28 -5.83 -7.16
C ALA A 276 13.73 -5.28 -8.51
N ASN A 277 13.02 -5.65 -9.59
CA ASN A 277 13.27 -5.16 -10.93
C ASN A 277 13.07 -3.65 -11.02
N ALA A 278 12.04 -3.13 -10.34
CA ALA A 278 11.79 -1.70 -10.28
C ALA A 278 12.92 -0.93 -9.57
N LEU A 279 13.50 -1.48 -8.50
CA LEU A 279 14.61 -0.83 -7.80
C LEU A 279 15.98 -1.07 -8.47
N ARG A 280 16.06 -1.92 -9.50
CA ARG A 280 17.32 -2.24 -10.19
C ARG A 280 18.08 -1.02 -10.71
N PRO A 281 17.46 -0.02 -11.38
CA PRO A 281 18.18 1.15 -11.86
C PRO A 281 18.83 1.97 -10.75
N LEU A 282 18.20 2.00 -9.56
CA LEU A 282 18.76 2.66 -8.39
C LEU A 282 19.95 1.88 -7.82
N VAL A 283 19.86 0.54 -7.80
CA VAL A 283 20.97 -0.33 -7.41
C VAL A 283 22.15 -0.15 -8.37
N ASP A 284 21.92 -0.18 -9.69
CA ASP A 284 22.97 -0.01 -10.69
C ASP A 284 23.66 1.37 -10.56
N PHE A 285 22.87 2.43 -10.33
CA PHE A 285 23.42 3.77 -10.04
C PHE A 285 24.32 3.75 -8.81
N CYS A 286 23.88 3.11 -7.72
CA CYS A 286 24.70 2.96 -6.52
C CYS A 286 25.96 2.13 -6.77
N GLU A 287 25.90 1.07 -7.59
CA GLU A 287 27.07 0.26 -7.95
C GLU A 287 28.13 1.08 -8.70
N GLU A 288 27.70 1.93 -9.64
CA GLU A 288 28.58 2.86 -10.35
C GLU A 288 29.25 3.87 -9.41
N GLN A 289 28.48 4.45 -8.49
CA GLN A 289 29.02 5.41 -7.52
C GLN A 289 29.93 4.73 -6.50
N PHE A 290 29.57 3.55 -6.00
CA PHE A 290 30.35 2.78 -5.02
C PHE A 290 31.77 2.49 -5.54
N THR A 291 31.88 2.14 -6.82
CA THR A 291 33.17 1.89 -7.47
C THR A 291 34.05 3.15 -7.53
N ARG A 292 33.44 4.35 -7.58
CA ARG A 292 34.15 5.64 -7.60
C ARG A 292 34.46 6.19 -6.21
N MET A 293 33.58 5.94 -5.24
CA MET A 293 33.58 6.63 -3.94
C MET A 293 34.36 5.90 -2.85
N TRP A 294 34.59 4.58 -2.97
CA TRP A 294 35.18 3.81 -1.88
C TRP A 294 36.69 3.55 -2.09
N PRO A 295 37.57 4.19 -1.31
CA PRO A 295 39.02 4.01 -1.45
C PRO A 295 39.42 2.55 -1.17
N GLY A 296 40.18 1.95 -2.08
CA GLY A 296 40.67 0.56 -1.93
C GLY A 296 39.77 -0.52 -2.54
N VAL A 297 38.61 -0.19 -3.13
CA VAL A 297 37.80 -1.15 -3.91
C VAL A 297 38.61 -1.81 -5.02
N GLU A 298 39.54 -1.08 -5.65
CA GLU A 298 40.43 -1.61 -6.69
C GLU A 298 41.28 -2.80 -6.23
N THR A 299 41.55 -2.89 -4.92
CA THR A 299 42.39 -3.95 -4.32
C THR A 299 41.58 -5.11 -3.74
N MET A 300 40.26 -5.00 -3.68
CA MET A 300 39.37 -6.06 -3.19
C MET A 300 39.22 -7.18 -4.23
N SER A 301 39.10 -8.41 -3.75
CA SER A 301 38.63 -9.53 -4.57
C SER A 301 37.18 -9.34 -5.00
N ASP A 302 36.75 -10.02 -6.06
CA ASP A 302 35.38 -9.92 -6.56
C ASP A 302 34.34 -10.31 -5.50
N LYS A 303 34.67 -11.29 -4.66
CA LYS A 303 33.82 -11.71 -3.53
C LYS A 303 33.68 -10.61 -2.47
N GLU A 304 34.78 -9.96 -2.11
CA GLU A 304 34.74 -8.85 -1.12
C GLU A 304 33.96 -7.65 -1.66
N LYS A 305 34.06 -7.37 -2.97
CA LYS A 305 33.25 -6.34 -3.63
C LYS A 305 31.77 -6.68 -3.60
N GLU A 306 31.41 -7.92 -3.91
CA GLU A 306 30.02 -8.39 -3.86
C GLU A 306 29.44 -8.29 -2.45
N GLU A 307 30.17 -8.75 -1.43
CA GLU A 307 29.74 -8.68 -0.02
C GLU A 307 29.58 -7.22 0.45
N ALA A 308 30.54 -6.35 0.11
CA ALA A 308 30.48 -4.93 0.45
C ALA A 308 29.29 -4.23 -0.24
N MET A 309 29.03 -4.55 -1.51
CA MET A 309 27.89 -4.03 -2.26
C MET A 309 26.56 -4.47 -1.63
N ASN A 310 26.42 -5.77 -1.34
CA ASN A 310 25.23 -6.31 -0.70
C ASN A 310 24.98 -5.64 0.66
N SER A 311 26.05 -5.40 1.44
CA SER A 311 25.96 -4.67 2.71
C SER A 311 25.49 -3.23 2.50
N PHE A 312 26.02 -2.53 1.50
CA PHE A 312 25.62 -1.16 1.16
C PHE A 312 24.14 -1.08 0.77
N ILE A 313 23.69 -1.96 -0.14
CA ILE A 313 22.30 -2.01 -0.60
C ILE A 313 21.35 -2.26 0.57
N LEU A 314 21.65 -3.25 1.42
CA LEU A 314 20.75 -3.64 2.49
C LEU A 314 20.72 -2.63 3.64
N ASP A 315 21.89 -2.23 4.15
CA ASP A 315 21.98 -1.48 5.40
C ASP A 315 21.88 0.03 5.17
N MET A 316 22.52 0.53 4.11
CA MET A 316 22.60 1.97 3.87
C MET A 316 21.46 2.44 2.97
N LEU A 317 21.27 1.81 1.81
CA LEU A 317 20.25 2.22 0.85
C LEU A 317 18.83 1.87 1.32
N LEU A 318 18.56 0.58 1.60
CA LEU A 318 17.23 0.14 2.02
C LEU A 318 16.93 0.53 3.47
N ALA A 319 17.67 -0.01 4.44
CA ALA A 319 17.36 0.17 5.86
C ALA A 319 17.57 1.62 6.34
N GLY A 320 18.64 2.27 5.88
CA GLY A 320 19.00 3.64 6.27
C GLY A 320 18.24 4.74 5.50
N GLY A 321 17.82 4.45 4.27
CA GLY A 321 17.22 5.45 3.37
C GLY A 321 15.78 5.13 2.99
N ILE A 322 15.58 4.20 2.06
CA ILE A 322 14.30 4.02 1.37
C ILE A 322 13.18 3.59 2.32
N VAL A 323 13.41 2.57 3.16
CA VAL A 323 12.39 2.03 4.06
C VAL A 323 11.82 3.09 5.00
N PRO A 324 12.64 3.84 5.78
CA PRO A 324 12.12 4.90 6.65
C PRO A 324 11.47 6.05 5.86
N THR A 325 11.99 6.41 4.68
CA THR A 325 11.42 7.51 3.89
C THR A 325 10.06 7.15 3.29
N VAL A 326 9.88 5.93 2.76
CA VAL A 326 8.57 5.44 2.27
C VAL A 326 7.55 5.37 3.42
N ARG A 327 7.97 4.92 4.60
CA ARG A 327 7.11 4.92 5.80
C ARG A 327 6.71 6.34 6.20
N ALA A 328 7.63 7.30 6.18
CA ALA A 328 7.35 8.70 6.47
C ALA A 328 6.38 9.31 5.44
N ALA A 329 6.56 8.99 4.15
CA ALA A 329 5.65 9.39 3.08
C ALA A 329 4.21 8.88 3.31
N GLY A 330 4.06 7.61 3.69
CA GLY A 330 2.74 7.06 4.01
C GLY A 330 2.09 7.66 5.25
N HIS A 331 2.87 7.99 6.28
CA HIS A 331 2.34 8.77 7.42
C HIS A 331 1.85 10.16 6.98
N PHE A 332 2.63 10.87 6.17
CA PHE A 332 2.26 12.19 5.67
C PHE A 332 0.97 12.13 4.84
N VAL A 333 0.88 11.21 3.88
CA VAL A 333 -0.32 11.01 3.07
C VAL A 333 -1.50 10.61 3.96
N GLY A 334 -1.29 9.76 4.96
CA GLY A 334 -2.29 9.43 5.96
C GLY A 334 -2.80 10.66 6.72
N PHE A 335 -1.93 11.58 7.13
CA PHE A 335 -2.32 12.82 7.78
C PHE A 335 -3.10 13.75 6.84
N HIS A 336 -2.69 13.88 5.58
CA HIS A 336 -3.47 14.59 4.57
C HIS A 336 -4.90 14.00 4.45
N LEU A 337 -5.01 12.67 4.36
CA LEU A 337 -6.30 11.99 4.26
C LEU A 337 -7.14 12.19 5.54
N LEU A 338 -6.52 12.18 6.71
CA LEU A 338 -7.18 12.49 7.97
C LEU A 338 -7.73 13.92 8.00
N VAL A 339 -6.95 14.92 7.60
CA VAL A 339 -7.41 16.32 7.51
C VAL A 339 -8.58 16.43 6.52
N THR A 340 -8.47 15.76 5.38
CA THR A 340 -9.49 15.78 4.32
C THR A 340 -10.79 15.12 4.76
N VAL A 341 -10.71 13.96 5.43
CA VAL A 341 -11.89 13.21 5.94
C VAL A 341 -12.52 13.88 7.15
N ALA A 342 -11.70 14.45 8.06
CA ALA A 342 -12.21 15.20 9.20
C ALA A 342 -12.96 16.48 8.75
N GLY A 343 -12.62 17.02 7.57
CA GLY A 343 -13.32 18.14 6.96
C GLY A 343 -13.42 19.36 7.90
N ASP A 344 -14.60 19.98 7.96
CA ASP A 344 -14.89 21.13 8.83
C ASP A 344 -14.99 20.78 10.33
N HIS A 345 -14.95 19.49 10.70
CA HIS A 345 -14.92 19.07 12.10
C HIS A 345 -13.51 19.15 12.71
N ALA A 346 -12.49 19.40 11.88
CA ALA A 346 -11.14 19.68 12.34
C ALA A 346 -11.10 21.04 13.05
N ASP A 347 -11.07 21.02 14.38
CA ASP A 347 -10.86 22.24 15.17
C ASP A 347 -9.40 22.68 15.19
N ALA A 348 -9.14 23.89 15.68
CA ALA A 348 -7.80 24.47 15.72
C ALA A 348 -6.82 23.62 16.55
N ALA A 349 -7.29 22.94 17.61
CA ALA A 349 -6.44 22.09 18.43
C ALA A 349 -6.06 20.80 17.70
N PHE A 350 -7.01 20.21 16.96
CA PHE A 350 -6.76 19.04 16.12
C PHE A 350 -5.74 19.34 15.01
N LEU A 351 -5.89 20.45 14.30
CA LEU A 351 -4.95 20.86 13.26
C LEU A 351 -3.56 21.16 13.83
N ALA A 352 -3.48 21.89 14.95
CA ALA A 352 -2.21 22.17 15.62
C ALA A 352 -1.49 20.89 16.06
N HIS A 353 -2.24 19.88 16.53
CA HIS A 353 -1.68 18.58 16.90
C HIS A 353 -1.10 17.82 15.69
N ILE A 354 -1.78 17.85 14.54
CA ILE A 354 -1.25 17.28 13.28
C ILE A 354 0.04 18.00 12.87
N MET A 355 0.09 19.34 12.93
CA MET A 355 1.29 20.10 12.57
C MET A 355 2.50 19.72 13.45
N ARG A 356 2.29 19.65 14.77
CA ARG A 356 3.32 19.21 15.72
C ARG A 356 3.84 17.81 15.39
N MET A 357 2.95 16.91 14.98
CA MET A 357 3.34 15.58 14.53
C MET A 357 4.16 15.60 13.24
N LEU A 358 3.73 16.34 12.21
CA LEU A 358 4.46 16.49 10.94
C LEU A 358 5.87 17.07 11.13
N ARG A 359 6.03 18.00 12.09
CA ARG A 359 7.29 18.63 12.49
C ARG A 359 8.24 17.71 13.27
N GLY A 360 7.78 16.51 13.68
CA GLY A 360 8.57 15.61 14.51
C GLY A 360 8.68 16.06 15.98
N GLU A 361 7.93 17.09 16.38
CA GLU A 361 7.90 17.64 17.76
C GLU A 361 7.11 16.75 18.74
N SER A 362 6.54 15.64 18.26
CA SER A 362 5.82 14.63 19.04
C SER A 362 6.74 13.51 19.53
N GLN A 363 6.50 13.03 20.75
CA GLN A 363 7.30 11.98 21.41
C GLN A 363 7.16 10.57 20.80
N VAL A 364 6.32 10.39 19.79
CA VAL A 364 6.03 9.08 19.16
C VAL A 364 6.53 9.03 17.71
N SER A 365 7.23 10.05 17.20
CA SER A 365 7.91 9.90 15.91
C SER A 365 8.99 8.83 16.07
N HIS A 366 8.93 7.75 15.29
CA HIS A 366 9.77 6.55 15.47
C HIS A 366 11.28 6.82 15.37
N GLN A 367 11.69 8.06 15.04
CA GLN A 367 13.08 8.49 14.92
C GLN A 367 13.35 9.95 15.34
N GLY A 368 12.38 10.71 15.89
CA GLY A 368 12.60 12.14 16.19
C GLY A 368 12.83 13.05 14.97
N LYS A 369 12.81 12.49 13.75
CA LYS A 369 13.01 13.22 12.49
C LYS A 369 11.69 13.79 11.98
N CYS A 370 11.73 15.03 11.51
CA CYS A 370 10.59 15.68 10.87
C CYS A 370 10.19 14.90 9.62
N MET A 371 8.88 14.66 9.44
CA MET A 371 8.37 13.92 8.28
C MET A 371 8.57 14.69 6.98
N ILE A 372 8.53 16.02 7.01
CA ILE A 372 8.70 16.86 5.82
C ILE A 372 10.17 16.90 5.38
N THR A 373 11.10 17.10 6.31
CA THR A 373 12.55 17.15 5.96
C THR A 373 13.14 15.77 5.71
N GLY A 374 12.59 14.71 6.33
CA GLY A 374 12.96 13.32 6.05
C GLY A 374 12.59 12.81 4.66
N MET A 375 11.89 13.63 3.85
CA MET A 375 11.56 13.35 2.46
C MET A 375 12.46 14.10 1.47
N CYS A 376 13.33 15.02 1.92
CA CYS A 376 14.24 15.77 1.05
C CYS A 376 15.31 14.84 0.43
N CYS A 377 15.74 15.17 -0.78
CA CYS A 377 16.81 14.45 -1.50
C CYS A 377 18.20 15.05 -1.21
N ASN A 378 18.45 15.54 0.00
CA ASN A 378 19.73 16.13 0.38
C ASN A 378 20.48 15.20 1.34
N ASP A 379 21.81 15.21 1.27
CA ASP A 379 22.64 14.52 2.25
C ASP A 379 22.62 15.24 3.62
N GLU A 380 23.32 14.67 4.62
CA GLU A 380 23.42 15.27 5.96
C GLU A 380 24.15 16.63 5.99
N GLU A 381 24.89 16.97 4.92
CA GLU A 381 25.59 18.23 4.73
C GLU A 381 24.76 19.27 3.96
N GLY A 382 23.56 18.88 3.48
CA GLY A 382 22.64 19.74 2.75
C GLY A 382 22.91 19.83 1.25
N ASN A 383 23.76 18.96 0.70
CA ASN A 383 24.02 18.91 -0.74
C ASN A 383 22.88 18.16 -1.47
N ASP A 384 22.45 18.71 -2.61
CA ASP A 384 21.44 18.08 -3.47
C ASP A 384 21.99 16.78 -4.08
N MET A 385 21.40 15.64 -3.71
CA MET A 385 21.76 14.32 -4.23
C MET A 385 21.15 14.05 -5.62
N GLY A 386 20.40 15.00 -6.17
CA GLY A 386 19.64 14.82 -7.40
C GLY A 386 18.34 14.04 -7.19
N VAL A 387 17.66 13.71 -8.28
CA VAL A 387 16.45 12.88 -8.25
C VAL A 387 16.84 11.43 -8.42
N LEU A 388 16.42 10.56 -7.50
CA LEU A 388 16.69 9.13 -7.58
C LEU A 388 16.11 8.54 -8.88
N PRO A 389 16.81 7.60 -9.54
CA PRO A 389 16.25 6.86 -10.68
C PRO A 389 14.84 6.33 -10.36
N GLY A 390 13.87 6.63 -11.23
CA GLY A 390 12.48 6.19 -11.07
C GLY A 390 11.57 7.12 -10.24
N PHE A 391 12.13 8.11 -9.56
CA PHE A 391 11.35 9.18 -8.94
C PHE A 391 11.04 10.26 -10.01
N ASP A 392 9.78 10.63 -10.22
CA ASP A 392 9.43 11.68 -11.18
C ASP A 392 9.97 13.04 -10.71
N PRO A 393 10.93 13.66 -11.43
CA PRO A 393 11.50 14.95 -11.04
C PRO A 393 10.45 16.07 -10.92
N LYS A 394 9.31 15.98 -11.63
CA LYS A 394 8.22 16.97 -11.54
C LYS A 394 7.50 16.92 -10.20
N LYS A 395 7.57 15.78 -9.51
CA LYS A 395 6.97 15.59 -8.19
C LYS A 395 7.83 16.18 -7.08
N ARG A 396 9.13 16.40 -7.35
CA ARG A 396 10.03 17.09 -6.42
C ARG A 396 9.65 18.56 -6.31
N LYS A 397 9.37 19.01 -5.10
CA LYS A 397 9.26 20.44 -4.79
C LYS A 397 10.65 20.98 -4.43
N PRO A 398 10.94 22.27 -4.69
CA PRO A 398 12.18 22.88 -4.22
C PRO A 398 12.28 22.78 -2.70
N ASP A 399 13.47 22.55 -2.16
CA ASP A 399 13.66 22.42 -0.71
C ASP A 399 13.24 23.71 0.02
N SER A 400 13.44 24.88 -0.60
CA SER A 400 12.94 26.16 -0.07
C SER A 400 11.42 26.23 0.09
N PHE A 401 10.66 25.47 -0.71
CA PHE A 401 9.21 25.32 -0.52
C PHE A 401 8.90 24.43 0.68
N LEU A 402 9.63 23.34 0.87
CA LEU A 402 9.49 22.45 2.02
C LEU A 402 9.90 23.15 3.33
N GLU A 403 10.97 23.95 3.31
CA GLU A 403 11.40 24.81 4.41
C GLU A 403 10.33 25.84 4.75
N ARG A 404 9.76 26.52 3.75
CA ARG A 404 8.69 27.49 3.98
C ARG A 404 7.42 26.84 4.56
N LEU A 405 7.05 25.64 4.10
CA LEU A 405 5.98 24.85 4.72
C LEU A 405 6.27 24.54 6.20
N MET A 406 7.54 24.47 6.57
CA MET A 406 7.97 24.30 7.95
C MET A 406 8.00 25.58 8.76
N GLU A 407 7.81 26.75 8.18
CA GLU A 407 7.80 28.01 8.93
C GLU A 407 6.39 28.62 9.01
N ASP A 408 5.49 28.20 8.12
CA ASP A 408 4.17 28.81 7.92
C ASP A 408 3.03 27.79 8.13
N ASP A 409 2.43 27.82 9.32
CA ASP A 409 1.32 26.92 9.69
C ASP A 409 0.06 27.16 8.86
N GLU A 410 -0.19 28.41 8.42
CA GLU A 410 -1.34 28.70 7.56
C GLU A 410 -1.14 28.09 6.17
N LEU A 411 0.07 28.25 5.61
CA LEU A 411 0.44 27.62 4.35
C LEU A 411 0.36 26.09 4.45
N LEU A 412 0.98 25.49 5.47
CA LEU A 412 0.95 24.04 5.66
C LEU A 412 -0.48 23.51 5.81
N SER A 413 -1.32 24.18 6.62
CA SER A 413 -2.74 23.83 6.78
C SER A 413 -3.53 23.92 5.48
N SER A 414 -3.30 24.98 4.70
CA SER A 414 -3.96 25.15 3.41
C SER A 414 -3.53 24.09 2.40
N CYS A 415 -2.23 23.79 2.33
CA CYS A 415 -1.69 22.77 1.43
C CYS A 415 -2.12 21.37 1.86
N LEU A 416 -2.20 21.06 3.18
CA LEU A 416 -2.58 19.72 3.67
C LEU A 416 -3.98 19.28 3.26
N LYS A 417 -4.82 20.18 2.77
CA LYS A 417 -6.14 19.85 2.21
C LYS A 417 -6.08 19.47 0.73
N ASP A 418 -4.96 19.71 0.05
CA ASP A 418 -4.76 19.43 -1.36
C ASP A 418 -3.41 18.75 -1.61
N LEU A 419 -3.45 17.44 -1.88
CA LEU A 419 -2.24 16.64 -2.12
C LEU A 419 -1.52 17.01 -3.42
N SER A 420 -2.10 17.85 -4.30
CA SER A 420 -1.40 18.40 -5.47
C SER A 420 -0.17 19.24 -5.07
N TYR A 421 -0.16 19.81 -3.86
CA TYR A 421 0.99 20.49 -3.29
C TYR A 421 2.09 19.53 -2.81
N PHE A 422 1.77 18.23 -2.65
CA PHE A 422 2.62 17.20 -2.04
C PHE A 422 2.84 15.99 -2.94
N GLN A 423 3.26 16.26 -4.18
CA GLN A 423 3.61 15.20 -5.12
C GLN A 423 4.86 14.40 -4.67
N HIS A 424 5.73 14.98 -3.85
CA HIS A 424 6.96 14.33 -3.39
C HIS A 424 6.71 13.11 -2.48
N PRO A 425 5.84 13.19 -1.44
CA PRO A 425 5.39 12.00 -0.71
C PRO A 425 4.74 10.93 -1.61
N LEU A 426 3.97 11.33 -2.63
CA LEU A 426 3.37 10.37 -3.56
C LEU A 426 4.44 9.63 -4.38
N GLY A 427 5.48 10.33 -4.85
CA GLY A 427 6.61 9.70 -5.54
C GLY A 427 7.34 8.67 -4.67
N TRP A 428 7.49 8.94 -3.37
CA TRP A 428 8.06 7.98 -2.42
C TRP A 428 7.16 6.75 -2.24
N LEU A 429 5.84 6.93 -2.13
CA LEU A 429 4.91 5.80 -2.08
C LEU A 429 4.98 4.94 -3.35
N GLU A 430 5.04 5.57 -4.51
CA GLU A 430 5.17 4.87 -5.79
C GLU A 430 6.48 4.06 -5.88
N LEU A 431 7.60 4.64 -5.45
CA LEU A 431 8.87 3.92 -5.34
C LEU A 431 8.74 2.71 -4.41
N GLY A 432 8.05 2.89 -3.27
CA GLY A 432 7.76 1.84 -2.30
C GLY A 432 6.83 0.72 -2.78
N ALA A 433 6.29 0.81 -4.00
CA ALA A 433 5.46 -0.23 -4.64
C ALA A 433 5.99 -0.73 -5.99
N GLY A 434 7.18 -0.30 -6.40
CA GLY A 434 7.82 -0.79 -7.62
C GLY A 434 7.77 0.20 -8.78
N MET A 435 7.74 1.50 -8.46
CA MET A 435 7.70 2.63 -9.39
C MET A 435 6.43 2.67 -10.26
N ASN A 436 6.16 3.84 -10.84
CA ASN A 436 5.11 3.97 -11.83
C ASN A 436 5.63 3.43 -13.17
N VAL A 437 5.03 2.33 -13.67
CA VAL A 437 5.46 1.69 -14.92
C VAL A 437 5.42 2.65 -16.10
N ALA A 438 4.47 3.60 -16.17
CA ALA A 438 4.44 4.63 -17.21
C ALA A 438 5.66 5.57 -17.15
N ALA A 439 6.16 5.88 -15.94
CA ALA A 439 7.38 6.66 -15.76
C ALA A 439 8.64 5.83 -16.13
N ALA A 440 8.64 4.53 -15.82
CA ALA A 440 9.71 3.61 -16.20
C ALA A 440 9.80 3.45 -17.73
N ILE A 441 8.66 3.31 -18.41
CA ILE A 441 8.55 3.31 -19.88
C ILE A 441 9.06 4.64 -20.45
N ALA A 442 8.62 5.78 -19.93
CA ALA A 442 9.06 7.09 -20.41
C ALA A 442 10.59 7.27 -20.27
N SER A 443 11.16 6.81 -19.16
CA SER A 443 12.61 6.84 -18.92
C SER A 443 13.38 5.91 -19.86
N ASN A 444 12.95 4.65 -19.99
CA ASN A 444 13.67 3.63 -20.79
C ASN A 444 13.63 3.91 -22.29
N ILE A 445 12.60 4.62 -22.78
CA ILE A 445 12.45 4.92 -24.21
C ILE A 445 13.02 6.32 -24.55
N GLY A 446 13.68 6.98 -23.60
CA GLY A 446 14.38 8.25 -23.84
C GLY A 446 13.45 9.46 -23.95
N LEU A 447 12.20 9.36 -23.48
CA LEU A 447 11.31 10.50 -23.29
C LEU A 447 11.70 11.24 -21.99
N THR A 448 12.92 11.77 -21.95
CA THR A 448 13.37 12.66 -20.87
C THR A 448 12.96 14.10 -21.17
N GLN A 449 12.86 14.89 -20.10
CA GLN A 449 12.12 16.16 -20.04
C GLN A 449 12.68 17.35 -20.84
N GLU A 450 13.72 17.22 -21.67
CA GLU A 450 14.17 18.36 -22.47
C GLU A 450 13.22 18.73 -23.63
N SER A 451 12.27 17.86 -24.01
CA SER A 451 11.39 18.07 -25.19
C SER A 451 9.98 18.59 -24.87
N LYS A 452 9.82 19.39 -23.81
CA LYS A 452 8.51 19.68 -23.23
C LYS A 452 7.64 20.72 -23.96
N ASN A 453 7.70 20.88 -25.28
CA ASN A 453 6.73 21.71 -25.98
C ASN A 453 6.32 21.32 -27.42
N ASP A 454 6.86 20.27 -28.06
CA ASP A 454 6.45 19.95 -29.45
C ASP A 454 6.69 18.47 -29.81
N ASN A 455 6.05 17.50 -29.13
CA ASN A 455 6.25 16.09 -29.48
C ASN A 455 5.01 15.20 -29.39
N LEU A 456 3.86 15.74 -29.77
CA LEU A 456 2.69 14.91 -30.12
C LEU A 456 3.07 13.84 -31.17
N GLU A 457 3.99 14.17 -32.07
CA GLU A 457 4.48 13.23 -33.08
C GLU A 457 5.38 12.14 -32.50
N GLU A 458 6.26 12.40 -31.52
CA GLU A 458 7.01 11.32 -30.84
C GLU A 458 6.11 10.42 -30.00
N VAL A 459 5.08 10.97 -29.33
CA VAL A 459 4.11 10.15 -28.58
C VAL A 459 3.23 9.33 -29.52
N LYS A 460 2.84 9.88 -30.68
CA LYS A 460 2.16 9.12 -31.74
C LYS A 460 3.06 8.07 -32.38
N ASP A 461 4.34 8.35 -32.57
CA ASP A 461 5.30 7.39 -33.10
C ASP A 461 5.61 6.29 -32.08
N LEU A 462 5.59 6.62 -30.80
CA LEU A 462 5.59 5.64 -29.72
C LEU A 462 4.32 4.80 -29.76
N PHE A 463 3.15 5.43 -29.88
CA PHE A 463 1.88 4.72 -30.01
C PHE A 463 1.91 3.73 -31.17
N LYS A 464 2.43 4.13 -32.35
CA LYS A 464 2.63 3.23 -33.51
C LYS A 464 3.62 2.09 -33.27
N ARG A 465 4.52 2.20 -32.28
CA ARG A 465 5.42 1.10 -31.90
C ARG A 465 4.72 0.11 -30.97
N PHE A 466 3.70 0.55 -30.24
CA PHE A 466 2.86 -0.30 -29.39
C PHE A 466 1.74 -0.95 -30.21
N ASP A 467 1.07 -0.18 -31.06
CA ASP A 467 0.05 -0.63 -32.02
C ASP A 467 0.73 -1.39 -33.18
N ALA A 468 0.95 -2.69 -32.98
CA ALA A 468 1.73 -3.53 -33.87
C ALA A 468 0.93 -3.95 -35.11
N ASP A 469 -0.40 -4.07 -34.99
CA ASP A 469 -1.29 -4.38 -36.10
C ASP A 469 -1.82 -3.15 -36.85
N GLY A 470 -1.65 -1.95 -36.28
CA GLY A 470 -1.99 -0.67 -36.89
C GLY A 470 -3.48 -0.35 -36.85
N ASP A 471 -4.23 -0.94 -35.92
CA ASP A 471 -5.68 -0.75 -35.80
C ASP A 471 -6.08 0.58 -35.13
N GLY A 472 -5.10 1.35 -34.65
CA GLY A 472 -5.28 2.65 -34.02
C GLY A 472 -5.59 2.57 -32.52
N ALA A 473 -5.47 1.39 -31.91
CA ALA A 473 -5.63 1.12 -30.48
C ALA A 473 -4.55 0.12 -30.02
N ILE A 474 -4.15 0.18 -28.74
CA ILE A 474 -3.20 -0.78 -28.17
C ILE A 474 -4.00 -1.85 -27.44
N SER A 475 -3.95 -3.08 -27.93
CA SER A 475 -4.56 -4.24 -27.26
C SER A 475 -3.75 -4.72 -26.04
N ALA A 476 -4.37 -5.55 -25.19
CA ALA A 476 -3.70 -6.16 -24.03
C ALA A 476 -2.42 -6.92 -24.42
N ASP A 477 -2.47 -7.67 -25.52
CA ASP A 477 -1.36 -8.47 -26.02
C ASP A 477 -0.21 -7.60 -26.55
N GLU A 478 -0.54 -6.47 -27.19
CA GLU A 478 0.42 -5.51 -27.71
C GLU A 478 1.10 -4.73 -26.59
N LEU A 479 0.32 -4.28 -25.61
CA LEU A 479 0.84 -3.66 -24.40
C LEU A 479 1.79 -4.63 -23.67
N ALA A 480 1.38 -5.88 -23.47
CA ALA A 480 2.19 -6.90 -22.81
C ALA A 480 3.53 -7.16 -23.53
N LYS A 481 3.51 -7.30 -24.86
CA LYS A 481 4.73 -7.50 -25.66
C LYS A 481 5.72 -6.36 -25.50
N VAL A 482 5.25 -5.12 -25.55
CA VAL A 482 6.14 -3.95 -25.43
C VAL A 482 6.65 -3.77 -24.01
N LEU A 483 5.80 -4.00 -23.00
CA LEU A 483 6.19 -3.97 -21.59
C LEU A 483 7.23 -5.03 -21.25
N GLN A 484 7.08 -6.26 -21.74
CA GLN A 484 8.07 -7.31 -21.60
C GLN A 484 9.41 -6.92 -22.25
N ALA A 485 9.36 -6.30 -23.43
CA ALA A 485 10.56 -5.85 -24.14
C ALA A 485 11.24 -4.64 -23.49
N THR A 486 10.48 -3.74 -22.85
CA THR A 486 10.98 -2.44 -22.37
C THR A 486 11.36 -2.45 -20.88
N CYS A 487 10.69 -3.29 -20.08
CA CYS A 487 10.90 -3.38 -18.62
C CYS A 487 11.62 -4.67 -18.20
N GLY A 488 12.29 -5.35 -19.14
CA GLY A 488 13.21 -6.45 -18.81
C GLY A 488 12.54 -7.77 -18.44
N GLY A 489 11.34 -8.06 -18.97
CA GLY A 489 10.69 -9.37 -18.82
C GLY A 489 10.11 -9.69 -17.43
N GLY A 490 10.14 -8.75 -16.48
CA GLY A 490 9.64 -8.95 -15.12
C GLY A 490 8.19 -8.53 -14.86
N LEU A 491 7.45 -8.11 -15.88
CA LEU A 491 6.04 -7.74 -15.77
C LEU A 491 5.17 -8.93 -16.14
N SER A 492 4.31 -9.34 -15.21
CA SER A 492 3.35 -10.42 -15.45
C SER A 492 2.30 -9.98 -16.48
N GLN A 493 1.64 -10.93 -17.16
CA GLN A 493 0.48 -10.63 -18.02
C GLN A 493 -0.58 -9.82 -17.25
N HIS A 494 -0.68 -10.09 -15.96
CA HIS A 494 -1.55 -9.39 -15.03
C HIS A 494 -1.18 -7.91 -14.82
N ASP A 495 0.11 -7.58 -14.66
CA ASP A 495 0.54 -6.17 -14.58
C ASP A 495 0.15 -5.42 -15.86
N CYS A 496 0.19 -6.12 -17.01
CA CYS A 496 -0.24 -5.60 -18.30
C CYS A 496 -1.76 -5.40 -18.35
N ASP A 497 -2.56 -6.38 -17.93
CA ASP A 497 -4.02 -6.28 -17.86
C ASP A 497 -4.46 -5.17 -16.90
N PHE A 498 -3.71 -4.97 -15.82
CA PHE A 498 -3.94 -3.92 -14.85
C PHE A 498 -3.59 -2.53 -15.38
N MET A 499 -2.46 -2.40 -16.07
CA MET A 499 -2.10 -1.17 -16.78
C MET A 499 -3.10 -0.82 -17.87
N LEU A 500 -3.60 -1.83 -18.58
CA LEU A 500 -4.67 -1.66 -19.55
C LEU A 500 -5.91 -1.12 -18.87
N ASN A 501 -6.39 -1.76 -17.80
CA ASN A 501 -7.56 -1.27 -17.04
C ASN A 501 -7.36 0.14 -16.43
N ALA A 502 -6.12 0.53 -16.12
CA ALA A 502 -5.81 1.86 -15.62
C ALA A 502 -5.81 2.94 -16.71
N ALA A 503 -5.42 2.57 -17.93
CA ALA A 503 -5.35 3.47 -19.09
C ALA A 503 -6.68 3.54 -19.86
N ASP A 504 -7.40 2.41 -19.97
CA ASP A 504 -8.68 2.24 -20.65
C ASP A 504 -9.81 2.92 -19.85
N LYS A 505 -10.10 4.18 -20.19
CA LYS A 505 -11.12 4.99 -19.51
C LYS A 505 -12.51 4.66 -20.02
N ASN A 506 -12.64 4.26 -21.28
CA ASN A 506 -13.91 3.99 -21.93
C ASN A 506 -14.38 2.54 -21.78
N GLN A 507 -13.52 1.66 -21.25
CA GLN A 507 -13.74 0.23 -21.00
C GLN A 507 -14.00 -0.59 -22.27
N ASP A 508 -13.34 -0.25 -23.37
CA ASP A 508 -13.44 -0.98 -24.64
C ASP A 508 -12.44 -2.14 -24.78
N GLY A 509 -11.58 -2.33 -23.77
CA GLY A 509 -10.58 -3.39 -23.71
C GLY A 509 -9.31 -3.08 -24.51
N LYS A 510 -9.15 -1.83 -24.98
CA LYS A 510 -7.96 -1.34 -25.67
C LYS A 510 -7.61 0.07 -25.16
N ILE A 511 -6.39 0.52 -25.47
CA ILE A 511 -5.95 1.89 -25.14
C ILE A 511 -5.90 2.69 -26.44
N ASN A 512 -6.79 3.67 -26.61
CA ASN A 512 -6.70 4.58 -27.75
C ASN A 512 -5.61 5.65 -27.56
N VAL A 513 -5.26 6.38 -28.62
CA VAL A 513 -4.20 7.41 -28.59
C VAL A 513 -4.41 8.45 -27.48
N GLY A 514 -5.66 8.87 -27.22
CA GLY A 514 -5.98 9.85 -26.19
C GLY A 514 -5.76 9.29 -24.78
N GLU A 515 -6.19 8.05 -24.54
CA GLU A 515 -5.96 7.32 -23.29
C GLU A 515 -4.48 7.06 -23.05
N PHE A 516 -3.73 6.71 -24.08
CA PHE A 516 -2.28 6.50 -24.02
C PHE A 516 -1.54 7.79 -23.66
N ILE A 517 -1.92 8.93 -24.25
CA ILE A 517 -1.37 10.25 -23.90
C ILE A 517 -1.71 10.60 -22.45
N ASP A 518 -2.95 10.41 -22.02
CA ASP A 518 -3.38 10.69 -20.65
C ASP A 518 -2.64 9.84 -19.62
N TRP A 519 -2.44 8.56 -19.94
CA TRP A 519 -1.70 7.59 -19.14
C TRP A 519 -0.22 7.98 -18.98
N LEU A 520 0.46 8.33 -20.08
CA LEU A 520 1.87 8.78 -20.07
C LEU A 520 2.04 10.18 -19.45
N ALA A 521 1.05 11.06 -19.57
CA ALA A 521 1.09 12.40 -19.00
C ALA A 521 0.94 12.41 -17.47
N GLY A 522 0.66 11.26 -16.84
CA GLY A 522 0.39 11.16 -15.40
C GLY A 522 -0.87 11.93 -15.00
N SER A 523 -1.81 12.13 -15.93
CA SER A 523 -3.02 12.91 -15.72
C SER A 523 -4.08 12.13 -14.93
N ASN A 524 -3.73 11.70 -13.73
CA ASN A 524 -4.70 11.46 -12.65
C ASN A 524 -4.83 12.74 -11.82
N VAL A 525 -5.14 13.86 -12.49
CA VAL A 525 -5.65 15.03 -11.79
C VAL A 525 -7.11 14.76 -11.48
N SER A 526 -7.32 14.40 -10.22
CA SER A 526 -8.51 14.76 -9.45
C SER A 526 -9.57 15.57 -10.21
N LYS A 527 -10.69 14.91 -10.51
CA LYS A 527 -12.00 15.56 -10.36
C LYS A 527 -12.80 14.82 -9.29
#